data_AF-A0A9R0AJY6-F1
#
_entry.id   AF-A0A9R0AJY6-F1
#
_cell.length_a   1.000
_cell.length_b   1.000
_cell.length_c   1.000
_cell.angle_alpha   90.00
_cell.angle_beta   90.00
_cell.angle_gamma   90.00
#
_symmetry.space_group_name_H-M   'P 1'
#
loop_
_entity.id
_entity.type
_entity.pdbx_description
1 polymer ?
#
loop_
_entity_poly.entity_id
_entity_poly.type
_entity_poly.pdbx_seq_one_letter_code
_entity_poly.pdbx_strand_id
1 'polypeptide(L)'
;MQNTAVYRAKRIRDNNWTIDQILEEFPRLMTKGMIAQDFLVLHGDAASKLFETWLPIYVEKILYLARQEGKLILPLDRLTPDGVGELALRQLPALLSPTTYKVGRGCGVKVVRHTIQECSLAFIDHKPPGINMVQYLHEAKACKPCPHILTLGNDQSAFQAFVIIAGQALEQETLLQAIDVCFKAFFVFDIEYPKQCEHVWEFIQNVIYEIQGRESKIKFIKTRILACK
;
A
#
# COMPACT_ATOMS: atom_id res chain seq x y z
N MET A 1 -3.54 26.56 1.26
CA MET A 1 -3.26 25.12 1.17
C MET A 1 -4.18 24.42 0.17
N GLN A 2 -5.50 24.56 0.25
CA GLN A 2 -6.46 23.95 -0.68
C GLN A 2 -6.20 24.26 -2.16
N ASN A 3 -6.04 25.54 -2.54
CA ASN A 3 -5.75 25.95 -3.92
C ASN A 3 -4.43 25.34 -4.46
N THR A 4 -3.45 25.13 -3.58
CA THR A 4 -2.14 24.56 -3.95
C THR A 4 -2.25 23.06 -4.27
N ALA A 5 -2.98 22.30 -3.45
CA ALA A 5 -3.21 20.87 -3.68
C ALA A 5 -3.98 20.62 -4.98
N VAL A 6 -5.06 21.40 -5.22
CA VAL A 6 -5.86 21.30 -6.45
C VAL A 6 -5.03 21.67 -7.69
N TYR A 7 -4.24 22.75 -7.61
CA TYR A 7 -3.33 23.14 -8.69
C TYR A 7 -2.31 22.04 -9.01
N ARG A 8 -1.68 21.48 -7.97
CA ARG A 8 -0.70 20.40 -8.10
C ARG A 8 -1.29 19.18 -8.78
N ALA A 9 -2.44 18.69 -8.28
CA ALA A 9 -3.11 17.53 -8.83
C ALA A 9 -3.51 17.72 -10.30
N LYS A 10 -3.96 18.94 -10.67
CA LYS A 10 -4.24 19.28 -12.07
C LYS A 10 -2.96 19.24 -12.92
N ARG A 11 -1.88 19.86 -12.47
CA ARG A 11 -0.60 19.86 -13.20
C ARG A 11 -0.05 18.45 -13.43
N ILE A 12 -0.10 17.60 -12.42
CA ILE A 12 0.38 16.21 -12.54
C ILE A 12 -0.41 15.46 -13.62
N ARG A 13 -1.74 15.51 -13.57
CA ARG A 13 -2.62 14.86 -14.57
C ARG A 13 -2.41 15.40 -15.99
N ASP A 14 -2.27 16.71 -16.13
CA ASP A 14 -2.16 17.36 -17.45
C ASP A 14 -0.82 17.05 -18.15
N ASN A 15 0.23 16.67 -17.39
CA ASN A 15 1.59 16.52 -17.93
C ASN A 15 2.12 15.07 -17.95
N ASN A 16 1.43 14.11 -17.31
CA ASN A 16 1.83 12.70 -17.26
C ASN A 16 3.30 12.51 -16.85
N TRP A 17 3.71 13.23 -15.80
CA TRP A 17 5.09 13.24 -15.30
C TRP A 17 5.48 11.95 -14.59
N THR A 18 6.77 11.64 -14.58
CA THR A 18 7.34 10.64 -13.67
C THR A 18 7.37 11.17 -12.24
N ILE A 19 7.49 10.28 -11.24
CA ILE A 19 7.61 10.70 -9.83
C ILE A 19 8.80 11.66 -9.63
N ASP A 20 9.95 11.39 -10.25
CA ASP A 20 11.12 12.29 -10.17
C ASP A 20 10.78 13.71 -10.69
N GLN A 21 10.12 13.82 -11.85
CA GLN A 21 9.70 15.11 -12.41
C GLN A 21 8.68 15.83 -11.50
N ILE A 22 7.74 15.09 -10.91
CA ILE A 22 6.78 15.64 -9.94
C ILE A 22 7.52 16.20 -8.72
N LEU A 23 8.55 15.50 -8.24
CA LEU A 23 9.33 15.92 -7.07
C LEU A 23 10.32 17.05 -7.37
N GLU A 24 10.79 17.19 -8.61
CA GLU A 24 11.55 18.36 -9.05
C GLU A 24 10.67 19.63 -9.00
N GLU A 25 9.44 19.54 -9.51
CA GLU A 25 8.49 20.67 -9.51
C GLU A 25 7.87 20.93 -8.12
N PHE A 26 7.55 19.86 -7.37
CA PHE A 26 6.87 19.93 -6.07
C PHE A 26 7.63 19.20 -4.96
N PRO A 27 8.87 19.60 -4.64
CA PRO A 27 9.74 18.88 -3.69
C PRO A 27 9.15 18.80 -2.28
N ARG A 28 8.27 19.74 -1.92
CA ARG A 28 7.59 19.76 -0.62
C ARG A 28 6.61 18.61 -0.43
N LEU A 29 6.22 17.87 -1.46
CA LEU A 29 5.40 16.67 -1.28
C LEU A 29 6.03 15.66 -0.32
N MET A 30 7.35 15.64 -0.22
CA MET A 30 8.11 14.76 0.67
C MET A 30 8.27 15.32 2.09
N THR A 31 7.61 16.42 2.43
CA THR A 31 7.53 16.90 3.82
C THR A 31 6.44 16.12 4.57
N LYS A 32 6.69 15.75 5.84
CA LYS A 32 5.73 15.02 6.69
C LYS A 32 4.36 15.72 6.64
N GLY A 33 3.32 14.94 6.34
CA GLY A 33 1.92 15.41 6.28
C GLY A 33 1.47 16.00 4.94
N MET A 34 2.36 16.35 4.01
CA MET A 34 1.95 16.99 2.74
C MET A 34 1.13 16.07 1.83
N ILE A 35 1.52 14.79 1.69
CA ILE A 35 0.74 13.79 0.95
C ILE A 35 -0.64 13.62 1.58
N ALA A 36 -0.70 13.49 2.92
CA ALA A 36 -1.96 13.32 3.63
C ALA A 36 -2.89 14.53 3.48
N GLN A 37 -2.34 15.74 3.55
CA GLN A 37 -3.07 17.00 3.36
C GLN A 37 -3.63 17.12 1.93
N ASP A 38 -2.82 16.84 0.91
CA ASP A 38 -3.27 16.89 -0.48
C ASP A 38 -4.37 15.86 -0.74
N PHE A 39 -4.20 14.63 -0.25
CA PHE A 39 -5.22 13.61 -0.36
C PHE A 39 -6.53 14.02 0.34
N LEU A 40 -6.47 14.59 1.54
CA LEU A 40 -7.64 15.11 2.25
C LEU A 40 -8.38 16.17 1.43
N VAL A 41 -7.65 17.08 0.78
CA VAL A 41 -8.26 18.10 -0.10
C VAL A 41 -8.95 17.45 -1.31
N LEU A 42 -8.40 16.38 -1.86
CA LEU A 42 -8.90 15.71 -3.07
C LEU A 42 -10.04 14.71 -2.79
N HIS A 43 -10.05 14.07 -1.63
CA HIS A 43 -10.92 12.93 -1.33
C HIS A 43 -11.77 13.10 -0.05
N GLY A 44 -11.63 14.22 0.67
CA GLY A 44 -12.48 14.56 1.83
C GLY A 44 -12.50 13.46 2.89
N ASP A 45 -13.71 13.06 3.29
CA ASP A 45 -13.97 12.09 4.36
C ASP A 45 -13.31 10.72 4.13
N ALA A 46 -12.96 10.36 2.89
CA ALA A 46 -12.24 9.11 2.64
C ALA A 46 -10.85 9.09 3.32
N ALA A 47 -10.27 10.25 3.64
CA ALA A 47 -8.92 10.37 4.18
C ALA A 47 -8.72 9.75 5.57
N SER A 48 -9.78 9.60 6.38
CA SER A 48 -9.74 9.02 7.72
C SER A 48 -10.19 7.55 7.78
N LYS A 49 -10.80 7.03 6.70
CA LYS A 49 -11.45 5.72 6.66
C LYS A 49 -10.58 4.56 7.15
N LEU A 50 -9.30 4.53 6.78
CA LEU A 50 -8.39 3.46 7.22
C LEU A 50 -8.29 3.40 8.75
N PHE A 51 -8.06 4.53 9.42
CA PHE A 51 -7.92 4.58 10.87
C PHE A 51 -9.26 4.34 11.59
N GLU A 52 -10.37 4.78 11.00
CA GLU A 52 -11.72 4.57 11.56
C GLU A 52 -12.16 3.12 11.53
N THR A 53 -11.72 2.35 10.53
CA THR A 53 -12.33 1.03 10.23
C THR A 53 -11.36 -0.14 10.37
N TRP A 54 -10.04 0.06 10.26
CA TRP A 54 -9.08 -1.05 10.20
C TRP A 54 -9.16 -1.96 11.42
N LEU A 55 -8.84 -1.42 12.60
CA LEU A 55 -8.89 -2.16 13.86
C LEU A 55 -10.31 -2.63 14.23
N PRO A 56 -11.35 -1.77 14.26
CA PRO A 56 -12.65 -2.17 14.78
C PRO A 56 -13.46 -3.07 13.85
N ILE A 57 -13.20 -3.09 12.54
CA ILE A 57 -14.04 -3.82 11.57
C ILE A 57 -13.26 -4.87 10.79
N TYR A 58 -12.08 -4.54 10.25
CA TYR A 58 -11.44 -5.39 9.25
C TYR A 58 -10.44 -6.38 9.83
N VAL A 59 -9.72 -6.03 10.91
CA VAL A 59 -8.67 -6.87 11.49
C VAL A 59 -9.20 -8.24 11.90
N GLU A 60 -10.31 -8.30 12.65
CA GLU A 60 -10.88 -9.57 13.08
C GLU A 60 -11.31 -10.44 11.89
N LYS A 61 -11.98 -9.84 10.89
CA LYS A 61 -12.46 -10.54 9.69
C LYS A 61 -11.32 -11.12 8.87
N ILE A 62 -10.24 -10.36 8.69
CA ILE A 62 -9.04 -10.79 7.97
C ILE A 62 -8.36 -11.95 8.68
N LEU A 63 -8.16 -11.83 10.00
CA LEU A 63 -7.50 -12.87 10.78
C LEU A 63 -8.36 -14.14 10.90
N TYR A 64 -9.68 -14.00 10.98
CA TYR A 64 -10.61 -15.12 10.91
C TYR A 64 -10.44 -15.90 9.59
N LEU A 65 -10.44 -15.19 8.45
CA LEU A 65 -10.22 -15.82 7.14
C LEU A 65 -8.83 -16.46 7.03
N ALA A 66 -7.79 -15.81 7.55
CA ALA A 66 -6.43 -16.38 7.56
C ALA A 66 -6.34 -17.68 8.36
N ARG A 67 -7.05 -17.78 9.49
CA ARG A 67 -7.16 -19.03 10.28
C ARG A 67 -7.88 -20.12 9.50
N GLN A 68 -9.01 -19.81 8.88
CA GLN A 68 -9.78 -20.78 8.09
C GLN A 68 -8.99 -21.33 6.90
N GLU A 69 -8.14 -20.52 6.28
CA GLU A 69 -7.30 -20.95 5.16
C GLU A 69 -5.95 -21.54 5.60
N GLY A 70 -5.73 -21.74 6.91
CA GLY A 70 -4.50 -22.33 7.46
C GLY A 70 -3.24 -21.45 7.31
N LYS A 71 -3.43 -20.16 7.03
CA LYS A 71 -2.36 -19.18 6.79
C LYS A 71 -1.86 -18.50 8.07
N LEU A 72 -2.61 -18.63 9.16
CA LEU A 72 -2.26 -18.08 10.46
C LEU A 72 -1.80 -19.21 11.41
N ILE A 73 -0.52 -19.18 11.81
CA ILE A 73 0.08 -20.19 12.70
C ILE A 73 0.36 -19.59 14.11
N LEU A 74 0.36 -18.27 14.24
CA LEU A 74 0.75 -17.56 15.46
C LEU A 74 -0.42 -17.39 16.45
N PRO A 75 -0.19 -17.59 17.77
CA PRO A 75 -1.17 -17.22 18.81
C PRO A 75 -1.34 -15.70 18.88
N LEU A 76 -2.59 -15.21 18.79
CA LEU A 76 -2.88 -13.76 18.81
C LEU A 76 -2.73 -13.14 20.21
N ASP A 77 -2.92 -13.93 21.27
CA ASP A 77 -3.03 -13.46 22.66
C ASP A 77 -1.75 -12.80 23.22
N ARG A 78 -0.64 -12.91 22.48
CA ARG A 78 0.66 -12.33 22.85
C ARG A 78 0.94 -10.98 22.19
N LEU A 79 0.06 -10.53 21.29
CA LEU A 79 0.28 -9.32 20.51
C LEU A 79 -0.51 -8.14 21.09
N THR A 80 0.08 -6.94 20.97
CA THR A 80 -0.63 -5.69 21.21
C THR A 80 -1.70 -5.46 20.13
N PRO A 81 -2.71 -4.60 20.36
CA PRO A 81 -3.68 -4.26 19.32
C PRO A 81 -3.03 -3.83 18.00
N ASP A 82 -1.96 -3.04 18.07
CA ASP A 82 -1.17 -2.63 16.91
C ASP A 82 -0.52 -3.84 16.24
N GLY A 83 0.13 -4.72 17.00
CA GLY A 83 0.75 -5.94 16.46
C GLY A 83 -0.26 -6.88 15.78
N VAL A 84 -1.48 -6.99 16.32
CA VAL A 84 -2.58 -7.74 15.69
C VAL A 84 -3.00 -7.07 14.37
N GLY A 85 -3.10 -5.74 14.36
CA GLY A 85 -3.39 -4.97 13.16
C GLY A 85 -2.33 -5.10 12.06
N GLU A 86 -1.05 -5.09 12.44
CA GLU A 86 0.08 -5.31 11.53
C GLU A 86 0.11 -6.72 10.97
N LEU A 87 -0.17 -7.72 11.81
CA LEU A 87 -0.27 -9.11 11.38
C LEU A 87 -1.37 -9.26 10.32
N ALA A 88 -2.54 -8.65 10.54
CA ALA A 88 -3.63 -8.67 9.58
C ALA A 88 -3.23 -8.05 8.23
N LEU A 89 -2.50 -6.92 8.25
CA LEU A 89 -1.99 -6.28 7.02
C LEU A 89 -1.08 -7.24 6.24
N ARG A 90 -0.17 -7.92 6.93
CA ARG A 90 0.77 -8.88 6.31
C ARG A 90 0.08 -10.12 5.72
N GLN A 91 -1.14 -10.45 6.16
CA GLN A 91 -1.90 -11.58 5.59
C GLN A 91 -2.64 -11.22 4.30
N LEU A 92 -2.85 -9.93 3.99
CA LEU A 92 -3.62 -9.51 2.82
C LEU A 92 -3.13 -10.13 1.50
N PRO A 93 -1.82 -10.13 1.15
CA PRO A 93 -1.36 -10.70 -0.12
C PRO A 93 -1.60 -12.21 -0.25
N ALA A 94 -1.67 -12.92 0.88
CA ALA A 94 -1.94 -14.35 0.87
C ALA A 94 -3.44 -14.64 0.72
N LEU A 95 -4.30 -13.83 1.35
CA LEU A 95 -5.76 -13.97 1.30
C LEU A 95 -6.36 -13.49 -0.01
N LEU A 96 -5.82 -12.41 -0.55
CA LEU A 96 -6.23 -11.82 -1.80
C LEU A 96 -5.45 -12.53 -2.92
N SER A 97 -6.14 -13.29 -3.77
CA SER A 97 -5.44 -14.03 -4.83
C SER A 97 -4.84 -13.07 -5.87
N PRO A 98 -3.55 -13.21 -6.24
CA PRO A 98 -2.94 -12.36 -7.26
C PRO A 98 -3.64 -12.52 -8.62
N THR A 99 -3.97 -11.41 -9.26
CA THR A 99 -4.59 -11.42 -10.58
C THR A 99 -3.54 -11.79 -11.64
N THR A 100 -3.88 -12.71 -12.54
CA THR A 100 -3.04 -12.96 -13.72
C THR A 100 -3.26 -11.89 -14.76
N TYR A 101 -2.18 -11.47 -15.43
CA TYR A 101 -2.25 -10.52 -16.53
C TYR A 101 -1.42 -10.99 -17.73
N LYS A 102 -1.72 -10.44 -18.89
CA LYS A 102 -1.09 -10.83 -20.17
C LYS A 102 -0.08 -9.76 -20.58
N VAL A 103 1.11 -10.19 -20.95
CA VAL A 103 2.20 -9.34 -21.45
C VAL A 103 2.58 -9.78 -22.86
N GLY A 104 2.70 -8.83 -23.79
CA GLY A 104 3.02 -9.08 -25.20
C GLY A 104 1.83 -8.89 -26.14
N ARG A 105 2.07 -9.04 -27.45
CA ARG A 105 1.06 -8.97 -28.51
C ARG A 105 1.16 -10.18 -29.45
N GLY A 106 0.02 -10.61 -30.02
CA GLY A 106 -0.03 -11.72 -30.98
C GLY A 106 0.34 -13.09 -30.37
N CYS A 107 1.05 -13.92 -31.12
CA CYS A 107 1.49 -15.26 -30.68
C CYS A 107 2.51 -15.25 -29.51
N GLY A 108 3.03 -14.08 -29.12
CA GLY A 108 4.01 -13.93 -28.04
C GLY A 108 3.42 -13.58 -26.67
N VAL A 109 2.10 -13.69 -26.47
CA VAL A 109 1.43 -13.33 -25.21
C VAL A 109 1.81 -14.29 -24.09
N LYS A 110 2.49 -13.78 -23.07
CA LYS A 110 2.81 -14.50 -21.84
C LYS A 110 1.82 -14.14 -20.75
N VAL A 111 1.26 -15.14 -20.08
CA VAL A 111 0.47 -14.94 -18.87
C VAL A 111 1.43 -14.85 -17.69
N VAL A 112 1.44 -13.71 -17.02
CA VAL A 112 2.23 -13.47 -15.81
C VAL A 112 1.35 -13.73 -14.60
N ARG A 113 1.91 -14.45 -13.63
CA ARG A 113 1.32 -14.70 -12.32
C ARG A 113 2.39 -14.56 -11.26
N HIS A 114 2.17 -13.68 -10.29
CA HIS A 114 3.07 -13.51 -9.16
C HIS A 114 2.81 -14.55 -8.08
N THR A 115 3.87 -14.96 -7.39
CA THR A 115 3.77 -15.80 -6.20
C THR A 115 3.33 -14.96 -5.01
N ILE A 116 2.74 -15.59 -3.98
CA ILE A 116 2.34 -14.89 -2.75
C ILE A 116 3.56 -14.17 -2.12
N GLN A 117 4.74 -14.78 -2.17
CA GLN A 117 5.96 -14.19 -1.63
C GLN A 117 6.36 -12.90 -2.38
N GLU A 118 6.28 -12.90 -3.71
CA GLU A 118 6.53 -11.69 -4.50
C GLU A 118 5.52 -10.59 -4.18
N CYS A 119 4.24 -10.94 -4.03
CA CYS A 119 3.19 -10.02 -3.64
C CYS A 119 3.43 -9.42 -2.25
N SER A 120 3.81 -10.25 -1.28
CA SER A 120 4.12 -9.80 0.08
C SER A 120 5.32 -8.86 0.12
N LEU A 121 6.41 -9.19 -0.59
CA LEU A 121 7.60 -8.35 -0.65
C LEU A 121 7.36 -7.02 -1.39
N ALA A 122 6.50 -7.03 -2.40
CA ALA A 122 6.10 -5.81 -3.10
C ALA A 122 5.17 -4.92 -2.28
N PHE A 123 4.34 -5.52 -1.41
CA PHE A 123 3.44 -4.78 -0.53
C PHE A 123 4.17 -4.19 0.69
N ILE A 124 4.88 -5.02 1.44
CA ILE A 124 5.66 -4.63 2.63
C ILE A 124 7.03 -5.31 2.55
N ASP A 125 8.05 -4.55 2.21
CA ASP A 125 9.44 -5.05 2.22
C ASP A 125 9.94 -5.01 3.66
N HIS A 126 10.08 -6.19 4.27
CA HIS A 126 10.61 -6.32 5.62
C HIS A 126 12.09 -6.65 5.58
N LYS A 127 12.89 -5.86 6.31
CA LYS A 127 14.34 -6.03 6.43
C LYS A 127 14.75 -6.08 7.91
N PRO A 128 15.86 -6.78 8.22
CA PRO A 128 16.43 -6.73 9.56
C PRO A 128 16.89 -5.31 9.91
N PRO A 129 17.02 -4.96 11.21
CA PRO A 129 17.66 -3.72 11.61
C PRO A 129 19.13 -3.68 11.16
N GLY A 130 19.66 -2.47 10.96
CA GLY A 130 21.07 -2.26 10.62
C GLY A 130 21.43 -2.40 9.13
N ILE A 131 20.45 -2.51 8.23
CA ILE A 131 20.73 -2.43 6.79
C ILE A 131 21.36 -1.08 6.40
N ASN A 132 22.14 -1.07 5.33
CA ASN A 132 22.63 0.17 4.74
C ASN A 132 21.47 0.89 4.02
N MET A 133 20.85 1.86 4.70
CA MET A 133 19.72 2.62 4.16
C MET A 133 20.08 3.36 2.86
N VAL A 134 21.30 3.91 2.74
CA VAL A 134 21.73 4.64 1.54
C VAL A 134 21.78 3.70 0.33
N GLN A 135 22.37 2.52 0.50
CA GLN A 135 22.42 1.51 -0.55
C GLN A 135 21.00 1.03 -0.92
N TYR A 136 20.17 0.74 0.09
CA TYR A 136 18.79 0.33 -0.13
C TYR A 136 18.01 1.36 -0.96
N LEU A 137 18.11 2.64 -0.61
CA LEU A 137 17.42 3.72 -1.31
C LEU A 137 17.91 3.90 -2.75
N HIS A 138 19.21 3.74 -2.98
CA HIS A 138 19.78 3.76 -4.34
C HIS A 138 19.24 2.61 -5.20
N GLU A 139 19.23 1.38 -4.68
CA GLU A 139 18.67 0.21 -5.37
C GLU A 139 17.16 0.35 -5.59
N ALA A 140 16.43 0.84 -4.59
CA ALA A 140 14.99 1.08 -4.68
C ALA A 140 14.67 2.10 -5.77
N LYS A 141 15.46 3.18 -5.90
CA LYS A 141 15.28 4.17 -6.97
C LYS A 141 15.41 3.56 -8.36
N ALA A 142 16.35 2.63 -8.54
CA ALA A 142 16.58 1.98 -9.83
C ALA A 142 15.55 0.90 -10.17
N CYS A 143 15.09 0.14 -9.17
CA CYS A 143 14.34 -1.10 -9.38
C CYS A 143 12.85 -1.03 -8.96
N LYS A 144 12.47 -0.04 -8.16
CA LYS A 144 11.11 0.10 -7.61
C LYS A 144 10.55 1.50 -7.93
N PRO A 145 10.00 1.71 -9.14
CA PRO A 145 9.53 3.02 -9.58
C PRO A 145 8.24 3.51 -8.90
N CYS A 146 7.59 2.67 -8.09
CA CYS A 146 6.35 2.99 -7.37
C CYS A 146 6.61 3.17 -5.87
N PRO A 147 5.79 3.97 -5.16
CA PRO A 147 5.77 4.01 -3.70
C PRO A 147 5.64 2.60 -3.13
N HIS A 148 6.44 2.30 -2.12
CA HIS A 148 6.36 1.04 -1.40
C HIS A 148 6.76 1.24 0.05
N ILE A 149 6.46 0.24 0.87
CA ILE A 149 6.69 0.28 2.30
C ILE A 149 7.94 -0.53 2.62
N LEU A 150 8.81 0.08 3.44
CA LEU A 150 9.93 -0.60 4.09
C LEU A 150 9.63 -0.67 5.58
N THR A 151 9.75 -1.87 6.16
CA THR A 151 9.76 -2.05 7.62
C THR A 151 11.11 -2.58 8.05
N LEU A 152 11.66 -2.02 9.12
CA LEU A 152 12.85 -2.54 9.78
C LEU A 152 12.46 -3.18 11.10
N GLY A 153 12.85 -4.43 11.31
CA GLY A 153 12.48 -5.15 12.53
C GLY A 153 13.02 -6.55 12.58
N ASN A 154 12.60 -7.29 13.59
CA ASN A 154 12.87 -8.72 13.71
C ASN A 154 11.64 -9.53 13.27
N ASP A 155 11.78 -10.85 13.25
CA ASP A 155 10.73 -11.78 12.81
C ASP A 155 9.40 -11.64 13.58
N GLN A 156 9.40 -10.97 14.74
CA GLN A 156 8.25 -10.83 15.62
C GLN A 156 7.65 -9.41 15.65
N SER A 157 8.37 -8.38 15.19
CA SER A 157 7.93 -6.99 15.28
C SER A 157 8.69 -6.06 14.34
N ALA A 158 7.98 -5.12 13.73
CA ALA A 158 8.59 -3.96 13.08
C ALA A 158 8.88 -2.88 14.13
N PHE A 159 10.08 -2.32 14.12
CA PHE A 159 10.48 -1.19 14.97
C PHE A 159 10.32 0.15 14.26
N GLN A 160 10.51 0.15 12.94
CA GLN A 160 10.43 1.36 12.12
C GLN A 160 9.68 1.06 10.83
N ALA A 161 8.89 2.02 10.37
CA ALA A 161 8.15 1.95 9.12
C ALA A 161 8.45 3.19 8.27
N PHE A 162 8.71 2.97 6.99
CA PHE A 162 9.01 4.03 6.02
C PHE A 162 8.16 3.85 4.77
N VAL A 163 7.75 4.97 4.18
CA VAL A 163 7.27 5.00 2.79
C VAL A 163 8.42 5.46 1.91
N ILE A 164 8.77 4.64 0.92
CA ILE A 164 9.89 4.89 0.01
C ILE A 164 9.34 5.38 -1.32
N ILE A 165 9.74 6.57 -1.75
CA ILE A 165 9.29 7.22 -2.99
C ILE A 165 10.52 7.82 -3.69
N ALA A 166 10.78 7.43 -4.94
CA ALA A 166 11.90 7.93 -5.74
C ALA A 166 13.28 7.93 -5.03
N GLY A 167 13.54 6.92 -4.19
CA GLY A 167 14.79 6.80 -3.42
C GLY A 167 14.86 7.68 -2.17
N GLN A 168 13.74 8.25 -1.73
CA GLN A 168 13.64 9.00 -0.47
C GLN A 168 12.75 8.25 0.52
N ALA A 169 13.11 8.28 1.80
CA ALA A 169 12.36 7.62 2.87
C ALA A 169 11.55 8.63 3.70
N LEU A 170 10.27 8.34 3.90
CA LEU A 170 9.37 9.06 4.81
C LEU A 170 9.04 8.18 6.01
N GLU A 171 9.67 8.46 7.15
CA GLU A 171 9.43 7.73 8.40
C GLU A 171 8.02 7.97 8.94
N GLN A 172 7.35 6.90 9.35
CA GLN A 172 6.03 6.91 9.99
C GLN A 172 6.11 6.24 11.37
N GLU A 173 5.17 6.58 12.26
CA GLU A 173 5.18 6.09 13.64
C GLU A 173 4.71 4.64 13.74
N THR A 174 3.87 4.20 12.79
CA THR A 174 3.35 2.83 12.74
C THR A 174 3.29 2.31 11.31
N LEU A 175 3.25 0.98 11.14
CA LEU A 175 3.01 0.38 9.82
C LEU A 175 1.66 0.81 9.24
N LEU A 176 0.62 0.97 10.07
CA LEU A 176 -0.69 1.43 9.60
C LEU A 176 -0.62 2.84 9.01
N GLN A 177 0.15 3.75 9.63
CA GLN A 177 0.42 5.07 9.06
C GLN A 177 1.25 4.99 7.76
N ALA A 178 2.22 4.07 7.66
CA ALA A 178 2.95 3.85 6.41
C ALA A 178 2.05 3.35 5.28
N ILE A 179 1.10 2.46 5.57
CA ILE A 179 0.08 2.01 4.62
C ILE A 179 -0.80 3.19 4.18
N ASP A 180 -1.26 4.01 5.12
CA ASP A 180 -2.05 5.21 4.85
C ASP A 180 -1.34 6.16 3.88
N VAL A 181 -0.11 6.58 4.22
CA VAL A 181 0.66 7.53 3.43
C VAL A 181 1.05 6.95 2.08
N CYS A 182 1.43 5.66 2.02
CA CYS A 182 1.77 5.00 0.76
C CYS A 182 0.53 4.88 -0.16
N PHE A 183 -0.63 4.53 0.39
CA PHE A 183 -1.88 4.49 -0.37
C PHE A 183 -2.22 5.86 -0.95
N LYS A 184 -2.18 6.90 -0.11
CA LYS A 184 -2.47 8.29 -0.51
C LYS A 184 -1.49 8.80 -1.56
N ALA A 185 -0.23 8.37 -1.52
CA ALA A 185 0.77 8.72 -2.52
C ALA A 185 0.35 8.29 -3.94
N PHE A 186 -0.28 7.11 -4.11
CA PHE A 186 -0.73 6.70 -5.45
C PHE A 186 -1.70 7.69 -6.10
N PHE A 187 -2.58 8.30 -5.30
CA PHE A 187 -3.53 9.31 -5.77
C PHE A 187 -2.90 10.70 -5.93
N VAL A 188 -2.03 11.11 -5.00
CA VAL A 188 -1.37 12.43 -5.04
C VAL A 188 -0.39 12.53 -6.20
N PHE A 189 0.32 11.45 -6.51
CA PHE A 189 1.24 11.37 -7.64
C PHE A 189 0.59 10.90 -8.95
N ASP A 190 -0.69 10.53 -8.93
CA ASP A 190 -1.45 10.00 -10.08
C ASP A 190 -0.75 8.84 -10.79
N ILE A 191 -0.41 7.80 -10.02
CA ILE A 191 0.37 6.64 -10.48
C ILE A 191 -0.41 5.34 -10.25
N GLU A 192 -0.23 4.38 -11.15
CA GLU A 192 -0.85 3.07 -11.03
C GLU A 192 -0.21 2.22 -9.91
N TYR A 193 -1.00 1.30 -9.35
CA TYR A 193 -0.48 0.33 -8.38
C TYR A 193 0.50 -0.65 -9.05
N PRO A 194 1.54 -1.09 -8.33
CA PRO A 194 2.45 -2.12 -8.83
C PRO A 194 1.71 -3.45 -9.03
N LYS A 195 1.86 -4.07 -10.21
CA LYS A 195 1.11 -5.28 -10.61
C LYS A 195 1.25 -6.46 -9.63
N GLN A 196 2.38 -6.53 -8.91
CA GLN A 196 2.64 -7.56 -7.90
C GLN A 196 1.64 -7.49 -6.74
N CYS A 197 1.25 -6.31 -6.28
CA CYS A 197 0.33 -6.14 -5.14
C CYS A 197 -0.88 -5.24 -5.47
N GLU A 198 -1.17 -5.03 -6.75
CA GLU A 198 -2.32 -4.26 -7.25
C GLU A 198 -3.63 -4.70 -6.58
N HIS A 199 -3.92 -6.00 -6.59
CA HIS A 199 -5.10 -6.59 -5.93
C HIS A 199 -5.22 -6.26 -4.43
N VAL A 200 -4.11 -6.05 -3.72
CA VAL A 200 -4.10 -5.64 -2.31
C VAL A 200 -4.46 -4.16 -2.18
N TRP A 201 -3.85 -3.31 -2.99
CA TRP A 201 -4.14 -1.87 -3.00
C TRP A 201 -5.56 -1.56 -3.48
N GLU A 202 -6.05 -2.28 -4.49
CA GLU A 202 -7.42 -2.16 -4.95
C GLU A 202 -8.43 -2.64 -3.89
N PHE A 203 -8.10 -3.65 -3.07
CA PHE A 203 -8.93 -4.02 -1.92
C PHE A 203 -8.98 -2.88 -0.89
N ILE A 204 -7.82 -2.32 -0.53
CA ILE A 204 -7.72 -1.17 0.39
C ILE A 204 -8.54 0.00 -0.16
N GLN A 205 -8.43 0.29 -1.44
CA GLN A 205 -9.18 1.36 -2.10
C GLN A 205 -10.70 1.16 -2.02
N ASN A 206 -11.19 0.00 -2.49
CA ASN A 206 -12.62 -0.21 -2.73
C ASN A 206 -13.39 -0.64 -1.48
N VAL A 207 -12.71 -1.25 -0.51
CA VAL A 207 -13.32 -1.81 0.70
C VAL A 207 -13.07 -0.91 1.89
N ILE A 208 -11.85 -0.40 2.08
CA ILE A 208 -11.50 0.39 3.26
C ILE A 208 -11.77 1.87 3.00
N TYR A 209 -11.15 2.44 1.96
CA TYR A 209 -11.30 3.85 1.61
C TYR A 209 -12.61 4.19 0.90
N GLU A 210 -13.32 3.18 0.41
CA GLU A 210 -14.58 3.32 -0.33
C GLU A 210 -14.49 4.25 -1.56
N ILE A 211 -13.29 4.40 -2.13
CA ILE A 211 -13.05 5.20 -3.32
C ILE A 211 -13.34 4.34 -4.55
N GLN A 212 -14.25 4.80 -5.41
CA GLN A 212 -14.57 4.09 -6.65
C GLN A 212 -13.34 4.01 -7.56
N GLY A 213 -12.88 2.80 -7.86
CA GLY A 213 -11.86 2.56 -8.88
C GLY A 213 -12.43 2.49 -10.30
N ARG A 214 -11.54 2.35 -11.30
CA ARG A 214 -11.94 1.86 -12.63
C ARG A 214 -12.43 0.42 -12.42
N GLU A 215 -13.68 0.12 -12.76
CA GLU A 215 -14.31 -1.18 -12.45
C GLU A 215 -13.42 -2.36 -12.88
N SER A 216 -12.92 -3.15 -11.92
CA SER A 216 -12.24 -4.42 -12.17
C SER A 216 -12.33 -5.37 -10.97
N LYS A 217 -12.89 -6.56 -11.24
CA LYS A 217 -12.71 -7.89 -10.60
C LYS A 217 -12.76 -8.10 -9.06
N ILE A 218 -12.95 -7.10 -8.19
CA ILE A 218 -13.03 -7.33 -6.72
C ILE A 218 -14.46 -7.60 -6.20
N LYS A 219 -15.39 -8.03 -7.06
CA LYS A 219 -16.76 -8.35 -6.59
C LYS A 219 -16.78 -9.54 -5.62
N PHE A 220 -15.91 -10.54 -5.83
CA PHE A 220 -15.95 -11.79 -5.05
C PHE A 220 -15.40 -11.66 -3.63
N ILE A 221 -14.25 -10.98 -3.45
CA ILE A 221 -13.62 -10.87 -2.13
C ILE A 221 -14.29 -9.80 -1.25
N LYS A 222 -14.75 -8.69 -1.85
CA LYS A 222 -15.61 -7.72 -1.16
C LYS A 222 -16.81 -8.43 -0.53
N THR A 223 -17.42 -9.36 -1.25
CA THR A 223 -18.55 -10.18 -0.73
C THR A 223 -18.11 -11.11 0.41
N ARG A 224 -16.96 -11.79 0.30
CA ARG A 224 -16.48 -12.70 1.37
C ARG A 224 -16.13 -11.98 2.66
N ILE A 225 -15.38 -10.87 2.59
CA ILE A 225 -14.98 -10.11 3.78
C ILE A 225 -16.18 -9.39 4.40
N LEU A 226 -17.11 -8.85 3.59
CA LEU A 226 -18.33 -8.23 4.13
C LEU A 226 -19.32 -9.26 4.70
N ALA A 227 -19.29 -10.52 4.23
CA ALA A 227 -20.16 -11.59 4.71
C ALA A 227 -19.67 -12.30 5.97
N CYS A 228 -18.41 -12.11 6.38
CA CYS A 228 -17.94 -12.54 7.70
C CYS A 228 -18.65 -11.71 8.77
N LYS A 229 -19.56 -12.37 9.50
CA LYS A 229 -20.24 -11.86 10.69
C LYS A 229 -19.41 -12.15 11.93
#